data_AF-A0AAN6A659-F1
#
_entry.id   AF-A0AAN6A659-F1
#
_cell.length_a   1.000
_cell.length_b   1.000
_cell.length_c   1.000
_cell.angle_alpha   90.00
_cell.angle_beta   90.00
_cell.angle_gamma   90.00
#
_symmetry.space_group_name_H-M   'P 1'
#
loop_
_entity.id
_entity.type
_entity.pdbx_description
1 polymer ?
#
loop_
_entity_poly.entity_id
_entity_poly.type
_entity_poly.pdbx_seq_one_letter_code
_entity_poly.pdbx_strand_id
1 'polypeptide(L)'
;MKIKDYMKLDDEYKEKKNELNRTYELLRNMEEQLDLKDLNSYGYKEIKTIYNSIKNKNVLNKVKEIMQIKKSIEYPQINDVHYFSEIKDIDFLSQEEKVELDKFIAKHAFFRESSFSFNEKAIDFLISNKIVERVYCLNCYCGECQEVQLTQDGLDSYKEYWINEDTTEEEDEKMDYGILTIGCWEYPDIEICSLEKFNEHISSIYYKRIKKPDKTLDNI
;
A
#
# COMPACT_ATOMS: atom_id res chain seq x y z
N MET A 1 -13.87 22.01 -45.28
CA MET A 1 -14.15 20.60 -45.63
C MET A 1 -15.56 20.55 -46.21
N LYS A 2 -15.78 20.00 -47.42
CA LYS A 2 -17.14 19.96 -48.00
C LYS A 2 -17.93 18.85 -47.31
N ILE A 3 -19.25 19.02 -47.16
CA ILE A 3 -20.13 18.02 -46.51
C ILE A 3 -19.99 16.63 -47.14
N LYS A 4 -19.76 16.54 -48.46
CA LYS A 4 -19.51 15.28 -49.16
C LYS A 4 -18.21 14.59 -48.72
N ASP A 5 -17.16 15.34 -48.43
CA ASP A 5 -15.89 14.79 -47.95
C ASP A 5 -16.05 14.25 -46.52
N TYR A 6 -16.84 14.93 -45.68
CA TYR A 6 -17.22 14.44 -44.35
C TYR A 6 -17.97 13.11 -44.42
N MET A 7 -19.02 13.03 -45.25
CA MET A 7 -19.84 11.82 -45.37
C MET A 7 -19.00 10.61 -45.80
N LYS A 8 -18.08 10.80 -46.76
CA LYS A 8 -17.16 9.74 -47.19
C LYS A 8 -16.28 9.24 -46.04
N LEU A 9 -15.70 10.15 -45.25
CA LEU A 9 -14.89 9.79 -44.09
C LEU A 9 -15.70 9.09 -42.98
N ASP A 10 -16.95 9.50 -42.77
CA ASP A 10 -17.87 8.86 -41.82
C ASP A 10 -18.22 7.42 -42.23
N ASP A 11 -18.44 7.19 -43.53
CA ASP A 11 -18.67 5.84 -44.06
C ASP A 11 -17.42 4.96 -43.96
N GLU A 12 -16.24 5.48 -44.33
CA GLU A 12 -14.94 4.77 -44.13
C GLU A 12 -14.68 4.43 -42.66
N TYR A 13 -15.05 5.33 -41.74
CA TYR A 13 -14.96 5.08 -40.30
C TYR A 13 -15.88 3.94 -39.85
N LYS A 14 -17.15 3.94 -40.30
CA LYS A 14 -18.12 2.88 -39.96
C LYS A 14 -17.68 1.52 -40.48
N GLU A 15 -17.14 1.45 -41.70
CA GLU A 15 -16.61 0.21 -42.26
C GLU A 15 -15.46 -0.35 -41.42
N LYS A 16 -14.44 0.48 -41.12
CA LYS A 16 -13.32 0.08 -40.27
C LYS A 16 -13.75 -0.33 -38.87
N LYS A 17 -14.74 0.37 -38.29
CA LYS A 17 -15.31 0.02 -36.99
C LYS A 17 -16.00 -1.35 -37.03
N ASN A 18 -16.72 -1.67 -38.10
CA ASN A 18 -17.36 -2.96 -38.28
C ASN A 18 -16.33 -4.09 -38.43
N GLU A 19 -15.25 -3.87 -39.20
CA GLU A 19 -14.14 -4.83 -39.32
C GLU A 19 -13.45 -5.09 -37.98
N LEU A 20 -13.19 -4.02 -37.22
CA LEU A 20 -12.61 -4.12 -35.89
C LEU A 20 -13.50 -4.92 -34.94
N ASN A 21 -14.81 -4.66 -34.94
CA ASN A 21 -15.78 -5.41 -34.13
C ASN A 21 -15.80 -6.89 -34.49
N ARG A 22 -15.81 -7.24 -35.78
CA ARG A 22 -15.72 -8.64 -36.24
C ARG A 22 -14.43 -9.30 -35.76
N THR A 23 -13.31 -8.58 -35.82
CA THR A 23 -12.02 -9.08 -35.34
C THR A 23 -12.05 -9.35 -33.83
N TYR A 24 -12.66 -8.46 -33.04
CA TYR A 24 -12.83 -8.67 -31.61
C TYR A 24 -13.74 -9.86 -31.28
N GLU A 25 -14.82 -10.05 -32.03
CA GLU A 25 -15.69 -11.22 -31.88
C GLU A 25 -14.93 -12.52 -32.18
N LEU A 26 -14.14 -12.56 -33.25
CA LEU A 26 -13.29 -13.70 -33.58
C LEU A 26 -12.28 -13.99 -32.46
N LEU A 27 -11.58 -12.96 -31.96
CA LEU A 27 -10.63 -13.11 -30.85
C LEU A 27 -11.32 -13.65 -29.59
N ARG A 28 -12.49 -13.11 -29.23
CA ARG A 28 -13.26 -13.58 -28.08
C ARG A 28 -13.68 -15.04 -28.23
N ASN A 29 -14.13 -15.45 -29.42
CA ASN A 29 -14.49 -16.85 -29.70
C ASN A 29 -13.26 -17.77 -29.60
N MET A 30 -12.10 -17.32 -30.09
CA MET A 30 -10.85 -18.07 -29.95
C MET A 30 -10.40 -18.17 -28.49
N GLU A 31 -10.54 -17.11 -27.70
CA GLU A 31 -10.24 -17.12 -26.26
C GLU A 31 -11.11 -18.15 -25.52
N GLU A 32 -12.40 -18.26 -25.86
CA GLU A 32 -13.33 -19.23 -25.25
C GLU A 32 -13.00 -20.69 -25.60
N GLN A 33 -12.35 -20.91 -26.74
CA GLN A 33 -11.93 -22.23 -27.24
C GLN A 33 -10.50 -22.60 -26.83
N LEU A 34 -9.79 -21.72 -26.13
CA LEU A 34 -8.39 -21.91 -25.78
C LEU A 34 -8.24 -23.08 -24.79
N ASP A 35 -7.50 -24.12 -25.18
CA ASP A 35 -7.18 -25.22 -24.26
C ASP A 35 -6.10 -24.74 -23.29
N LEU A 36 -6.52 -24.45 -22.06
CA LEU A 36 -5.64 -23.97 -21.01
C LEU A 36 -4.58 -25.01 -20.61
N LYS A 37 -4.74 -26.28 -20.97
CA LYS A 37 -3.71 -27.30 -20.74
C LYS A 37 -2.47 -27.03 -21.56
N ASP A 38 -2.60 -26.43 -22.75
CA ASP A 38 -1.48 -26.08 -23.61
C ASP A 38 -0.54 -25.08 -22.93
N LEU A 39 -1.08 -24.21 -22.07
CA LEU A 39 -0.32 -23.22 -21.29
C LEU A 39 0.71 -23.88 -20.35
N ASN A 40 0.55 -25.16 -20.01
CA ASN A 40 1.54 -25.88 -19.18
C ASN A 40 2.88 -26.08 -19.89
N SER A 41 2.91 -26.02 -21.23
CA SER A 41 4.15 -26.15 -22.00
C SER A 41 4.95 -24.84 -22.08
N TYR A 42 4.30 -23.71 -21.78
CA TYR A 42 4.91 -22.38 -21.84
C TYR A 42 5.55 -21.98 -20.52
N GLY A 43 6.53 -21.08 -20.62
CA GLY A 43 7.14 -20.40 -19.48
C GLY A 43 6.34 -19.17 -19.04
N TYR A 44 6.68 -18.64 -17.87
CA TYR A 44 6.00 -17.51 -17.25
C TYR A 44 5.93 -16.28 -18.18
N LYS A 45 7.02 -15.93 -18.88
CA LYS A 45 7.07 -14.74 -19.76
C LYS A 45 6.10 -14.84 -20.94
N GLU A 46 5.94 -16.04 -21.49
CA GLU A 46 5.03 -16.30 -22.61
C GLU A 46 3.58 -16.22 -22.11
N ILE A 47 3.30 -16.85 -20.96
CA ILE A 47 1.97 -16.80 -20.33
C ILE A 47 1.61 -15.37 -19.91
N LYS A 48 2.58 -14.56 -19.44
CA LYS A 48 2.38 -13.13 -19.13
C LYS A 48 1.98 -12.34 -20.36
N THR A 49 2.58 -12.64 -21.52
CA THR A 49 2.20 -12.03 -22.80
C THR A 49 0.77 -12.41 -23.19
N ILE A 50 0.42 -13.70 -23.06
CA ILE A 50 -0.93 -14.20 -23.33
C ILE A 50 -1.95 -13.52 -22.39
N TYR A 51 -1.68 -13.51 -21.09
CA TYR A 51 -2.50 -12.86 -20.07
C TYR A 51 -2.80 -11.39 -20.41
N ASN A 52 -1.81 -10.62 -20.85
CA ASN A 52 -1.99 -9.22 -21.22
C ASN A 52 -2.81 -9.03 -22.50
N SER A 53 -2.88 -10.04 -23.37
CA SER A 53 -3.62 -10.01 -24.62
C SER A 53 -5.10 -10.37 -24.46
N ILE A 54 -5.44 -11.24 -23.50
CA ILE A 54 -6.79 -11.75 -23.30
C ILE A 54 -7.76 -10.66 -22.84
N LYS A 55 -8.94 -10.58 -23.47
CA LYS A 55 -10.02 -9.65 -23.11
C LYS A 55 -11.19 -10.33 -22.42
N ASN A 56 -11.42 -11.62 -22.66
CA ASN A 56 -12.46 -12.38 -21.99
C ASN A 56 -12.11 -12.62 -20.51
N LYS A 57 -12.88 -11.99 -19.60
CA LYS A 57 -12.66 -12.07 -18.15
C LYS A 57 -12.70 -13.49 -17.59
N ASN A 58 -13.52 -14.38 -18.14
CA ASN A 58 -13.63 -15.76 -17.65
C ASN A 58 -12.35 -16.56 -17.93
N VAL A 59 -11.76 -16.34 -19.11
CA VAL A 59 -10.50 -16.96 -19.52
C VAL A 59 -9.34 -16.29 -18.78
N LEU A 60 -9.36 -14.96 -18.68
CA LEU A 60 -8.35 -14.14 -18.03
C LEU A 60 -8.04 -14.61 -16.60
N ASN A 61 -9.08 -14.90 -15.79
CA ASN A 61 -8.89 -15.38 -14.42
C ASN A 61 -8.16 -16.72 -14.36
N LYS A 62 -8.51 -17.66 -15.24
CA LYS A 62 -7.85 -18.97 -15.29
C LYS A 62 -6.40 -18.85 -15.76
N VAL A 63 -6.14 -18.01 -16.77
CA VAL A 63 -4.77 -17.72 -17.22
C VAL A 63 -3.97 -17.03 -16.13
N LYS A 64 -4.59 -16.14 -15.34
CA LYS A 64 -3.93 -15.51 -14.19
C LYS A 64 -3.48 -16.55 -13.17
N GLU A 65 -4.31 -17.53 -12.83
CA GLU A 65 -3.95 -18.60 -11.90
C GLU A 65 -2.76 -19.41 -12.41
N ILE A 66 -2.81 -19.86 -13.67
CA ILE A 66 -1.70 -20.61 -14.29
C ILE A 66 -0.42 -19.76 -14.34
N MET A 67 -0.54 -18.48 -14.69
CA MET A 67 0.57 -17.53 -14.71
C MET A 67 1.22 -17.40 -13.33
N GLN A 68 0.44 -17.28 -12.26
CA GLN A 68 0.98 -17.19 -10.90
C GLN A 68 1.67 -18.48 -10.48
N ILE A 69 1.08 -19.65 -10.76
CA ILE A 69 1.71 -20.95 -10.49
C ILE A 69 3.06 -21.06 -11.20
N LYS A 70 3.11 -20.71 -12.48
CA LYS A 70 4.34 -20.73 -13.29
C LYS A 70 5.37 -19.73 -12.78
N LYS A 71 4.93 -18.54 -12.38
CA LYS A 71 5.78 -17.53 -11.73
C LYS A 71 6.43 -18.11 -10.46
N SER A 72 5.64 -18.76 -9.61
CA SER A 72 6.11 -19.35 -8.36
C SER A 72 7.05 -20.54 -8.57
N ILE A 73 6.90 -21.31 -9.64
CA ILE A 73 7.79 -22.43 -9.98
C ILE A 73 9.12 -21.93 -10.56
N GLU A 74 9.06 -20.99 -11.52
CA GLU A 74 10.26 -20.48 -12.19
C GLU A 74 11.09 -19.54 -11.31
N TYR A 75 10.43 -18.81 -10.41
CA TYR A 75 11.06 -17.82 -9.53
C TYR A 75 10.67 -18.09 -8.07
N PRO A 76 11.12 -19.20 -7.46
CA PRO A 76 10.70 -19.60 -6.11
C PRO A 76 11.01 -18.54 -5.05
N GLN A 77 12.02 -17.70 -5.25
CA GLN A 77 12.41 -16.61 -4.35
C GLN A 77 11.30 -15.57 -4.10
N ILE A 78 10.31 -15.45 -4.99
CA ILE A 78 9.18 -14.52 -4.80
C ILE A 78 8.21 -15.01 -3.70
N ASN A 79 8.31 -16.29 -3.34
CA ASN A 79 7.49 -16.91 -2.31
C ASN A 79 8.17 -16.89 -0.94
N ASP A 80 9.40 -16.38 -0.84
CA ASP A 80 10.11 -16.15 0.42
C ASP A 80 10.02 -14.67 0.81
N VAL A 81 10.43 -14.36 2.04
CA VAL A 81 10.63 -12.99 2.51
C VAL A 81 11.70 -12.32 1.65
N HIS A 82 11.35 -11.19 1.04
CA HIS A 82 12.26 -10.48 0.15
C HIS A 82 12.13 -8.96 0.17
N TYR A 83 11.01 -8.38 0.64
CA TYR A 83 10.88 -6.93 0.72
C TYR A 83 11.68 -6.34 1.90
N PHE A 84 11.65 -7.02 3.06
CA PHE A 84 12.38 -6.67 4.26
C PHE A 84 13.07 -7.91 4.83
N SER A 85 14.37 -8.06 4.52
CA SER A 85 15.15 -9.25 4.90
C SER A 85 15.14 -9.54 6.40
N GLU A 86 15.00 -8.53 7.25
CA GLU A 86 14.96 -8.69 8.71
C GLU A 86 13.78 -9.56 9.16
N ILE A 87 12.67 -9.59 8.42
CA ILE A 87 11.51 -10.42 8.77
C ILE A 87 11.88 -11.92 8.80
N LYS A 88 12.96 -12.34 8.12
CA LYS A 88 13.48 -13.71 8.20
C LYS A 88 13.89 -14.09 9.62
N ASP A 89 14.34 -13.13 10.43
CA ASP A 89 14.91 -13.33 11.75
C ASP A 89 13.84 -13.49 12.86
N ILE A 90 12.55 -13.31 12.54
CA ILE A 90 11.46 -13.50 13.50
C ILE A 90 11.35 -14.98 13.88
N ASP A 91 11.57 -15.36 15.13
CA ASP A 91 11.55 -16.78 15.55
C ASP A 91 10.16 -17.28 15.95
N PHE A 92 9.22 -16.38 16.26
CA PHE A 92 7.88 -16.68 16.75
C PHE A 92 6.80 -16.76 15.65
N LEU A 93 7.17 -16.61 14.37
CA LEU A 93 6.26 -16.75 13.22
C LEU A 93 6.68 -17.92 12.33
N SER A 94 5.70 -18.61 11.75
CA SER A 94 5.92 -19.59 10.68
C SER A 94 6.50 -18.92 9.42
N GLN A 95 7.02 -19.70 8.49
CA GLN A 95 7.47 -19.12 7.22
C GLN A 95 6.32 -18.54 6.40
N GLU A 96 5.13 -19.17 6.39
CA GLU A 96 3.98 -18.59 5.70
C GLU A 96 3.58 -17.23 6.30
N GLU A 97 3.56 -17.15 7.63
CA GLU A 97 3.26 -15.93 8.39
C GLU A 97 4.26 -14.81 8.10
N LYS A 98 5.57 -15.12 8.03
CA LYS A 98 6.61 -14.15 7.66
C LYS A 98 6.41 -13.60 6.27
N VAL A 99 6.11 -14.46 5.29
CA VAL A 99 5.87 -14.06 3.90
C VAL A 99 4.62 -13.19 3.78
N GLU A 100 3.56 -13.51 4.53
CA GLU A 100 2.34 -12.70 4.59
C GLU A 100 2.62 -11.31 5.20
N LEU A 101 3.34 -11.25 6.32
CA LEU A 101 3.78 -10.01 6.96
C LEU A 101 4.64 -9.17 5.99
N ASP A 102 5.65 -9.76 5.35
CA ASP A 102 6.54 -9.09 4.39
C ASP A 102 5.75 -8.43 3.24
N LYS A 103 4.83 -9.19 2.63
CA LYS A 103 3.94 -8.70 1.56
C LYS A 103 2.98 -7.63 2.05
N PHE A 104 2.42 -7.78 3.25
CA PHE A 104 1.49 -6.82 3.82
C PHE A 104 2.17 -5.45 4.01
N ILE A 105 3.34 -5.42 4.63
CA ILE A 105 4.10 -4.18 4.86
C ILE A 105 4.60 -3.59 3.54
N ALA A 106 4.97 -4.41 2.56
CA ALA A 106 5.38 -3.94 1.24
C ALA A 106 4.24 -3.24 0.48
N LYS A 107 2.99 -3.68 0.69
CA LYS A 107 1.81 -3.12 0.05
C LYS A 107 1.25 -1.89 0.76
N HIS A 108 1.26 -1.87 2.10
CA HIS A 108 0.60 -0.83 2.89
C HIS A 108 1.64 0.11 3.50
N ALA A 109 1.72 1.35 2.98
CA ALA A 109 2.59 2.37 3.56
C ALA A 109 2.09 2.86 4.93
N PHE A 110 0.79 2.77 5.18
CA PHE A 110 0.12 3.14 6.42
C PHE A 110 -0.90 2.06 6.77
N PHE A 111 -0.96 1.65 8.03
CA PHE A 111 -1.93 0.67 8.50
C PHE A 111 -2.25 0.88 9.99
N ARG A 112 -3.45 0.45 10.42
CA ARG A 112 -3.82 0.39 11.84
C ARG A 112 -3.47 -0.98 12.39
N GLU A 113 -3.35 -1.09 13.70
CA GLU A 113 -3.17 -2.38 14.38
C GLU A 113 -4.27 -3.39 14.01
N SER A 114 -5.53 -2.93 14.00
CA SER A 114 -6.68 -3.74 13.61
C SER A 114 -6.71 -4.15 12.13
N SER A 115 -5.89 -3.52 11.28
CA SER A 115 -5.77 -3.88 9.86
C SER A 115 -4.89 -5.11 9.65
N PHE A 116 -4.26 -5.60 10.71
CA PHE A 116 -3.22 -6.60 10.67
C PHE A 116 -3.52 -7.71 11.69
N SER A 117 -3.45 -8.98 11.25
CA SER A 117 -3.82 -10.16 12.04
C SER A 117 -2.73 -10.63 13.00
N PHE A 118 -1.57 -9.96 13.03
CA PHE A 118 -0.42 -10.39 13.81
C PHE A 118 -0.41 -9.70 15.17
N ASN A 119 0.22 -10.37 16.14
CA ASN A 119 0.29 -9.91 17.52
C ASN A 119 1.19 -8.66 17.69
N GLU A 120 1.09 -8.04 18.85
CA GLU A 120 1.89 -6.88 19.28
C GLU A 120 3.40 -7.12 19.13
N LYS A 121 3.88 -8.35 19.36
CA LYS A 121 5.30 -8.70 19.19
C LYS A 121 5.81 -8.49 17.76
N ALA A 122 4.96 -8.75 16.75
CA ALA A 122 5.33 -8.50 15.36
C ALA A 122 5.51 -6.99 15.11
N ILE A 123 4.63 -6.15 15.67
CA ILE A 123 4.74 -4.70 15.57
C ILE A 123 6.01 -4.20 16.26
N ASP A 124 6.28 -4.65 17.48
CA ASP A 124 7.48 -4.27 18.23
C ASP A 124 8.76 -4.65 17.47
N PHE A 125 8.76 -5.83 16.83
CA PHE A 125 9.85 -6.25 15.96
C PHE A 125 10.05 -5.29 14.78
N LEU A 126 8.96 -4.92 14.09
CA LEU A 126 9.01 -4.02 12.94
C LEU A 126 9.53 -2.62 13.33
N ILE A 127 9.11 -2.12 14.51
CA ILE A 127 9.58 -0.84 15.06
C ILE A 127 11.06 -0.92 15.39
N SER A 128 11.47 -1.96 16.13
CA SER A 128 12.87 -2.16 16.56
C SER A 128 13.83 -2.27 15.38
N ASN A 129 13.38 -2.87 14.27
CA ASN A 129 14.15 -3.00 13.03
C ASN A 129 14.01 -1.79 12.09
N LYS A 130 13.37 -0.70 12.55
CA LYS A 130 13.15 0.53 11.77
C LYS A 130 12.46 0.27 10.43
N ILE A 131 11.56 -0.72 10.38
CA ILE A 131 10.74 -1.01 9.20
C ILE A 131 9.53 -0.07 9.20
N VAL A 132 8.91 0.11 10.37
CA VAL A 132 7.78 1.00 10.59
C VAL A 132 8.03 1.92 11.78
N GLU A 133 7.33 3.04 11.83
CA GLU A 133 7.24 3.93 12.98
C GLU A 133 5.79 4.01 13.47
N ARG A 134 5.62 4.20 14.77
CA ARG A 134 4.31 4.48 15.37
C ARG A 134 3.99 5.96 15.18
N VAL A 135 2.77 6.24 14.73
CA VAL A 135 2.23 7.59 14.53
C VAL A 135 0.94 7.74 15.33
N TYR A 136 0.94 8.72 16.20
CA TYR A 136 -0.21 9.15 17.00
C TYR A 136 -0.97 10.23 16.23
N CYS A 137 -2.26 10.01 16.01
CA CYS A 137 -3.14 11.01 15.42
C CYS A 137 -4.00 11.64 16.51
N LEU A 138 -4.08 12.95 16.50
CA LEU A 138 -4.88 13.76 17.41
C LEU A 138 -5.79 14.65 16.58
N ASN A 139 -7.07 14.70 16.92
CA ASN A 139 -8.09 15.45 16.18
C ASN A 139 -8.77 16.47 17.09
N CYS A 140 -9.31 17.54 16.49
CA CYS A 140 -10.28 18.39 17.17
C CYS A 140 -11.45 17.56 17.72
N TYR A 141 -12.19 18.10 18.70
CA TYR A 141 -13.45 17.51 19.17
C TYR A 141 -14.48 17.28 18.05
N CYS A 142 -14.42 18.11 17.01
CA CYS A 142 -15.27 18.02 15.84
C CYS A 142 -14.95 16.84 14.90
N GLY A 143 -13.76 16.24 15.01
CA GLY A 143 -13.26 15.18 14.12
C GLY A 143 -12.92 15.59 12.68
N GLU A 144 -13.22 16.82 12.25
CA GLU A 144 -13.17 17.20 10.81
C GLU A 144 -12.22 18.35 10.46
N CYS A 145 -11.75 19.15 11.43
CA CYS A 145 -11.01 20.39 11.16
C CYS A 145 -9.50 20.17 10.93
N GLN A 146 -8.82 19.58 11.90
CA GLN A 146 -7.38 19.39 11.87
C GLN A 146 -7.03 18.04 12.49
N GLU A 147 -6.16 17.30 11.80
CA GLU A 147 -5.45 16.15 12.34
C GLU A 147 -3.99 16.55 12.54
N VAL A 148 -3.50 16.40 13.76
CA VAL A 148 -2.08 16.51 14.09
C VAL A 148 -1.52 15.09 14.18
N GLN A 149 -0.40 14.84 13.49
CA GLN A 149 0.29 13.57 13.51
C GLN A 149 1.63 13.72 14.22
N LEU A 150 1.88 12.87 15.22
CA LEU A 150 3.12 12.87 15.99
C LEU A 150 3.75 11.48 15.96
N THR A 151 5.03 11.40 15.61
CA THR A 151 5.80 10.13 15.68
C THR A 151 6.18 9.81 17.12
N GLN A 152 6.65 8.59 17.37
CA GLN A 152 7.23 8.22 18.67
C GLN A 152 8.38 9.17 19.07
N ASP A 153 9.32 9.44 18.16
CA ASP A 153 10.46 10.34 18.42
C ASP A 153 9.99 11.78 18.72
N GLY A 154 8.94 12.25 18.03
CA GLY A 154 8.33 13.55 18.32
C GLY A 154 7.71 13.60 19.71
N LEU A 155 6.95 12.56 20.08
CA LEU A 155 6.37 12.44 21.41
C LEU A 155 7.45 12.38 22.50
N ASP A 156 8.53 11.65 22.26
CA ASP A 156 9.61 11.52 23.23
C ASP A 156 10.35 12.86 23.43
N SER A 157 10.47 13.68 22.37
CA SER A 157 10.97 15.06 22.47
C SER A 157 10.06 15.94 23.34
N TYR A 158 8.74 15.85 23.18
CA TYR A 158 7.79 16.56 24.04
C TYR A 158 7.83 16.07 25.49
N LYS A 159 7.95 14.76 25.72
CA LYS A 159 8.09 14.22 27.08
C LYS A 159 9.34 14.74 27.77
N GLU A 160 10.47 14.78 27.08
CA GLU A 160 11.73 15.32 27.62
C GLU A 160 11.58 16.80 27.94
N TYR A 161 10.93 17.57 27.07
CA TYR A 161 10.66 18.98 27.33
C TYR A 161 9.73 19.18 28.54
N TRP A 162 8.62 18.44 28.64
CA TRP A 162 7.66 18.58 29.75
C TRP A 162 8.20 18.24 31.13
N ILE A 163 9.30 17.47 31.21
CA ILE A 163 9.97 17.14 32.48
C ILE A 163 11.17 18.04 32.77
N ASN A 164 11.66 18.80 31.77
CA ASN A 164 12.83 19.64 31.95
C ASN A 164 12.41 21.00 32.55
N GLU A 165 12.94 21.32 33.73
CA GLU A 165 12.68 22.58 34.43
C GLU A 165 13.60 23.72 33.95
N ASP A 166 14.70 23.40 33.26
CA ASP A 166 15.71 24.34 32.77
C ASP A 166 15.82 24.25 31.23
N THR A 167 15.02 25.05 30.52
CA THR A 167 15.06 25.17 29.05
C THR A 167 15.71 26.48 28.61
N THR A 168 16.31 26.46 27.42
CA THR A 168 16.79 27.68 26.75
C THR A 168 15.70 28.29 25.86
N GLU A 169 15.81 29.59 25.57
CA GLU A 169 14.89 30.30 24.66
C GLU A 169 14.82 29.63 23.26
N GLU A 170 15.94 29.11 22.77
CA GLU A 170 15.99 28.36 21.49
C GLU A 170 15.20 27.03 21.57
N GLU A 171 15.30 26.32 22.69
CA GLU A 171 14.54 25.08 22.91
C GLU A 171 13.04 25.36 23.06
N ASP A 172 12.68 26.44 23.76
CA ASP A 172 11.30 26.88 23.92
C ASP A 172 10.67 27.20 22.56
N GLU A 173 11.31 28.01 21.72
CA GLU A 173 10.80 28.33 20.39
C GLU A 173 10.67 27.08 19.51
N LYS A 174 11.66 26.18 19.57
CA LYS A 174 11.66 24.94 18.79
C LYS A 174 10.52 23.99 19.19
N MET A 175 10.20 23.92 20.47
CA MET A 175 9.17 23.04 21.01
C MET A 175 7.80 23.71 21.14
N ASP A 176 7.65 24.92 20.62
CA ASP A 176 6.44 25.76 20.77
C ASP A 176 6.03 25.89 22.24
N TYR A 177 7.02 26.15 23.11
CA TYR A 177 6.88 26.23 24.56
C TYR A 177 6.25 24.97 25.18
N GLY A 178 6.45 23.82 24.54
CA GLY A 178 5.89 22.54 24.95
C GLY A 178 4.40 22.40 24.67
N ILE A 179 3.82 23.28 23.86
CA ILE A 179 2.39 23.26 23.52
C ILE A 179 2.22 22.58 22.17
N LEU A 180 1.42 21.51 22.15
CA LEU A 180 0.92 20.93 20.91
C LEU A 180 -0.53 21.38 20.72
N THR A 181 -0.75 22.28 19.76
CA THR A 181 -2.07 22.89 19.51
C THR A 181 -2.82 22.17 18.38
N ILE A 182 -4.08 21.82 18.64
CA ILE A 182 -5.01 21.27 17.65
C ILE A 182 -6.15 22.26 17.44
N GLY A 183 -6.16 22.90 16.26
CA GLY A 183 -7.12 23.93 15.93
C GLY A 183 -8.52 23.38 15.64
N CYS A 184 -9.54 24.13 16.03
CA CYS A 184 -10.93 23.83 15.68
C CYS A 184 -11.72 25.09 15.31
N TRP A 185 -12.54 24.99 14.25
CA TRP A 185 -13.38 26.11 13.82
C TRP A 185 -14.70 26.20 14.61
N GLU A 186 -15.13 25.10 15.23
CA GLU A 186 -16.42 25.00 15.94
C GLU A 186 -16.28 25.01 17.47
N TYR A 187 -15.13 24.56 17.97
CA TYR A 187 -14.82 24.43 19.40
C TYR A 187 -13.53 25.19 19.73
N PRO A 188 -13.25 25.47 21.01
CA PRO A 188 -11.96 25.98 21.41
C PRO A 188 -10.83 25.06 20.97
N ASP A 189 -9.68 25.65 20.64
CA ASP A 189 -8.47 24.91 20.32
C ASP A 189 -8.04 24.03 21.50
N ILE A 190 -7.48 22.88 21.18
CA ILE A 190 -6.97 21.94 22.19
C ILE A 190 -5.48 22.18 22.36
N GLU A 191 -5.08 22.56 23.57
CA GLU A 191 -3.68 22.72 23.95
C GLU A 191 -3.22 21.54 24.80
N ILE A 192 -2.28 20.76 24.24
CA ILE A 192 -1.67 19.62 24.91
C ILE A 192 -0.30 20.04 25.44
N CYS A 193 -0.20 20.07 26.77
CA CYS A 193 0.98 20.51 27.51
C CYS A 193 1.47 19.45 28.51
N SER A 194 0.97 18.22 28.42
CA SER A 194 1.38 17.11 29.28
C SER A 194 1.09 15.76 28.62
N LEU A 195 1.76 14.72 29.12
CA LEU A 195 1.52 13.34 28.66
C LEU A 195 0.10 12.85 28.99
N GLU A 196 -0.48 13.29 30.11
CA GLU A 196 -1.86 12.96 30.48
C GLU A 196 -2.84 13.51 29.44
N LYS A 197 -2.76 14.81 29.14
CA LYS A 197 -3.58 15.45 28.10
C LYS A 197 -3.34 14.83 26.73
N PHE A 198 -2.09 14.47 26.41
CA PHE A 198 -1.77 13.80 25.16
C PHE A 198 -2.56 12.50 25.04
N ASN A 199 -2.50 11.64 26.06
CA ASN A 199 -3.19 10.35 26.07
C ASN A 199 -4.71 10.47 26.01
N GLU A 200 -5.29 11.51 26.63
CA GLU A 200 -6.74 11.79 26.56
C GLU A 200 -7.23 12.15 25.14
N HIS A 201 -6.34 12.72 24.32
CA HIS A 201 -6.69 13.26 23.01
C HIS A 201 -6.18 12.43 21.82
N ILE A 202 -5.58 11.26 22.07
CA ILE A 202 -5.24 10.31 20.99
C ILE A 202 -6.54 9.82 20.35
N SER A 203 -6.76 10.19 19.08
CA SER A 203 -7.91 9.73 18.32
C SER A 203 -7.66 8.35 17.72
N SER A 204 -6.43 8.09 17.29
CA SER A 204 -6.04 6.83 16.66
C SER A 204 -4.51 6.67 16.61
N ILE A 205 -4.09 5.42 16.48
CA ILE A 205 -2.68 5.05 16.30
C ILE A 205 -2.55 4.31 14.97
N TYR A 206 -1.57 4.69 14.18
CA TYR A 206 -1.20 4.04 12.94
C TYR A 206 0.28 3.69 12.95
N TYR A 207 0.63 2.76 12.06
CA TYR A 207 2.01 2.40 11.77
C TYR A 207 2.31 2.84 10.36
N LYS A 208 3.37 3.63 10.22
CA LYS A 208 3.84 4.15 8.93
C LYS A 208 5.12 3.43 8.57
N ARG A 209 5.18 2.86 7.38
CA ARG A 209 6.40 2.25 6.87
C ARG A 209 7.43 3.34 6.54
N ILE A 210 8.59 3.27 7.19
CA ILE A 210 9.71 4.19 6.99
C ILE A 210 10.83 3.57 6.14
N LYS A 211 10.93 2.24 6.11
CA LYS A 211 11.90 1.54 5.27
C LYS A 211 11.35 1.29 3.88
N LYS A 212 12.18 1.54 2.86
CA LYS A 212 11.81 1.26 1.48
C LYS A 212 11.88 -0.26 1.22
N PRO A 213 10.82 -0.88 0.66
CA PRO A 213 10.85 -2.30 0.31
C PRO A 213 11.85 -2.56 -0.82
N ASP A 214 12.53 -3.70 -0.78
CA ASP A 214 13.32 -4.21 -1.91
C ASP A 214 12.38 -4.76 -2.99
N LYS A 215 12.32 -4.07 -4.13
CA LYS A 215 11.45 -4.40 -5.26
C LYS A 215 12.18 -5.09 -6.41
N THR A 216 13.39 -5.59 -6.19
CA THR A 216 14.17 -6.29 -7.22
C THR A 216 13.40 -7.44 -7.87
N LEU A 217 12.54 -8.12 -7.10
CA LEU A 217 11.73 -9.24 -7.58
C LEU A 217 10.33 -8.85 -8.12
N ASP A 218 9.90 -7.59 -7.99
CA ASP A 218 8.57 -7.14 -8.46
C ASP A 218 8.44 -7.19 -9.98
N ASN A 219 9.55 -6.95 -10.68
CA ASN A 219 9.59 -6.84 -12.14
C ASN A 219 9.84 -8.18 -12.86
N ILE A 220 10.01 -9.25 -12.08
CA ILE A 220 9.92 -10.62 -12.58
C ILE A 220 8.44 -10.84 -12.93
#